data_AF-A0A9N7NDD2-F1
#
_entry.id   AF-A0A9N7NDD2-F1
#
_cell.length_a   1.000
_cell.length_b   1.000
_cell.length_c   1.000
_cell.angle_alpha   90.00
_cell.angle_beta   90.00
_cell.angle_gamma   90.00
#
_symmetry.space_group_name_H-M   'P 1'
#
loop_
_entity.id
_entity.type
_entity.pdbx_description
1 polymer ?
#
loop_
_entity_poly.entity_id
_entity_poly.type
_entity_poly.pdbx_seq_one_letter_code
_entity_poly.pdbx_strand_id
1 'polypeptide(L)'
;MRIGKVLSSVIAVLLVSKLLEAACSNGDCKNNSLPFNKYAFLTTHNSFAIDDGKLRLTFTNQEDTISQQLNNGVRGLMLDVYDYKGDIWLCHSLKGKCHDTTKFEPAIETFREIEAFLSQNPYEIVTLILEDYVETPNGLTNVFNESGIMKYWFPLSSMPKGGQDWPLAIYNICLKVSLLLSAFKDFDN
;
A
#
# COMPACT_ATOMS: atom_id res chain seq x y z
N MET A 1 -7.13 -8.28 35.63
CA MET A 1 -7.65 -8.77 34.33
C MET A 1 -6.46 -9.34 33.57
N ARG A 2 -6.48 -10.63 33.22
CA ARG A 2 -5.32 -11.37 32.69
C ARG A 2 -5.02 -10.92 31.26
N ILE A 3 -3.78 -10.49 31.02
CA ILE A 3 -3.20 -10.30 29.68
C ILE A 3 -3.06 -11.71 29.08
N GLY A 4 -3.97 -12.05 28.17
CA GLY A 4 -4.06 -13.36 27.56
C GLY A 4 -3.96 -13.28 26.05
N LYS A 5 -2.83 -13.77 25.52
CA LYS A 5 -2.69 -14.37 24.18
C LYS A 5 -3.06 -13.51 22.96
N VAL A 6 -2.18 -12.59 22.59
CA VAL A 6 -1.99 -12.17 21.19
C VAL A 6 -0.50 -12.31 20.86
N LEU A 7 -0.01 -13.55 20.73
CA LEU A 7 1.39 -13.79 20.35
C LEU A 7 1.57 -14.90 19.30
N SER A 8 0.49 -15.46 18.75
CA SER A 8 0.60 -16.60 17.83
C SER A 8 0.46 -16.25 16.35
N SER A 9 0.01 -15.03 15.99
CA SER A 9 -0.26 -14.68 14.58
C SER A 9 0.85 -13.87 13.91
N VAL A 10 1.70 -13.18 14.68
CA VAL A 10 2.80 -12.36 14.14
C VAL A 10 4.00 -13.21 13.68
N ILE A 11 4.20 -14.38 14.32
CA ILE A 11 5.31 -15.30 14.01
C ILE A 11 5.15 -15.92 12.62
N ALA A 12 3.92 -16.19 12.17
CA ALA A 12 3.68 -16.80 10.86
C ALA A 12 3.99 -15.86 9.68
N VAL A 13 3.74 -14.55 9.82
CA VAL A 13 4.01 -13.55 8.76
C VAL A 13 5.51 -13.29 8.61
N LEU A 14 6.24 -13.17 9.72
CA LEU A 14 7.71 -12.99 9.74
C LEU A 14 8.49 -14.22 9.23
N LEU A 15 7.92 -15.42 9.34
CA LEU A 15 8.53 -16.63 8.79
C LEU A 15 8.43 -16.67 7.26
N VAL A 16 7.38 -16.10 6.66
CA VAL A 16 7.20 -16.09 5.19
C VAL A 16 8.21 -15.16 4.50
N SER A 17 8.47 -13.95 5.02
CA SER A 17 9.43 -13.02 4.41
C SER A 17 10.87 -13.55 4.43
N LYS A 18 11.31 -14.15 5.56
CA LYS A 18 12.64 -14.77 5.67
C LYS A 18 12.82 -16.03 4.82
N LEU A 19 11.75 -16.80 4.60
CA LEU A 19 11.79 -17.96 3.72
C LEU A 19 11.86 -17.57 2.23
N LEU A 20 11.30 -16.43 1.83
CA LEU A 20 11.39 -15.92 0.46
C LEU A 20 12.77 -15.31 0.14
N GLU A 21 13.42 -14.66 1.10
CA GLU A 21 14.79 -14.12 0.95
C GLU A 21 15.78 -15.21 0.52
N ALA A 22 15.76 -16.38 1.16
CA ALA A 22 16.64 -17.51 0.87
C ALA A 22 16.36 -18.20 -0.48
N ALA A 23 15.12 -18.14 -0.98
CA ALA A 23 14.71 -18.75 -2.24
C ALA A 23 15.15 -17.93 -3.47
N CYS A 24 15.31 -16.61 -3.32
CA CYS A 24 15.68 -15.71 -4.41
C CYS A 24 17.19 -15.47 -4.53
N SER A 25 17.96 -15.64 -3.44
CA SER A 25 19.39 -15.28 -3.39
C SER A 25 20.32 -16.18 -4.22
N ASN A 26 19.86 -17.37 -4.64
CA ASN A 26 20.70 -18.35 -5.36
C ASN A 26 20.25 -18.61 -6.82
N GLY A 27 19.36 -17.79 -7.39
CA GLY A 27 18.91 -17.93 -8.79
C GLY A 27 18.00 -19.13 -9.07
N ASP A 28 17.65 -19.92 -8.05
CA ASP A 28 16.74 -21.06 -8.14
C ASP A 28 15.49 -20.77 -7.28
N CYS A 29 14.57 -19.95 -7.81
CA CYS A 29 13.27 -19.65 -7.19
C CYS A 29 12.35 -20.91 -7.25
N LYS A 30 12.76 -22.05 -6.66
CA LYS A 30 12.00 -23.31 -6.61
C LYS A 30 10.87 -23.25 -5.58
N ASN A 31 9.68 -23.65 -6.02
CA ASN A 31 8.43 -22.97 -5.70
C ASN A 31 7.49 -23.75 -4.76
N ASN A 32 7.25 -23.22 -3.55
CA ASN A 32 6.04 -23.47 -2.75
C ASN A 32 5.17 -22.20 -2.60
N SER A 33 5.45 -21.15 -3.38
CA SER A 33 4.66 -19.91 -3.39
C SER A 33 3.32 -20.15 -4.07
N LEU A 34 2.30 -19.48 -3.56
CA LEU A 34 1.01 -19.41 -4.22
C LEU A 34 1.02 -18.28 -5.27
N PRO A 35 0.09 -18.30 -6.24
CA PRO A 35 -0.35 -17.11 -6.96
C PRO A 35 -0.66 -15.96 -5.98
N PHE A 36 -0.30 -14.72 -6.33
CA PHE A 36 -0.48 -13.59 -5.41
C PHE A 36 -1.94 -13.41 -4.93
N ASN A 37 -2.91 -13.61 -5.82
CA ASN A 37 -4.35 -13.55 -5.53
C ASN A 37 -4.87 -14.68 -4.61
N LYS A 38 -4.02 -15.61 -4.17
CA LYS A 38 -4.33 -16.67 -3.20
C LYS A 38 -3.74 -16.40 -1.81
N TYR A 39 -3.12 -15.24 -1.60
CA TYR A 39 -2.70 -14.79 -0.27
C TYR A 39 -3.79 -13.95 0.39
N ALA A 40 -3.83 -14.02 1.72
CA ALA A 40 -4.50 -13.04 2.56
C ALA A 40 -3.44 -12.28 3.35
N PHE A 41 -3.59 -10.97 3.46
CA PHE A 41 -2.68 -10.11 4.20
C PHE A 41 -3.44 -8.99 4.90
N LEU A 42 -2.83 -8.43 5.95
CA LEU A 42 -3.41 -7.34 6.71
C LEU A 42 -3.44 -6.07 5.86
N THR A 43 -4.62 -5.43 5.85
CA THR A 43 -4.88 -4.18 5.14
C THR A 43 -5.47 -3.16 6.10
N THR A 44 -5.00 -1.93 6.01
CA THR A 44 -5.51 -0.78 6.78
C THR A 44 -6.40 0.10 5.90
N HIS A 45 -7.58 0.43 6.41
CA HIS A 45 -8.52 1.35 5.78
C HIS A 45 -8.10 2.79 6.10
N ASN A 46 -8.07 3.66 5.10
CA ASN A 46 -7.63 5.06 5.21
C ASN A 46 -6.33 5.18 6.01
N SER A 47 -5.29 4.50 5.52
CA SER A 47 -4.02 4.28 6.23
C SER A 47 -3.33 5.59 6.65
N PHE A 48 -3.61 6.66 5.92
CA PHE A 48 -3.07 8.00 6.13
C PHE A 48 -3.82 8.80 7.20
N ALA A 49 -5.02 8.36 7.61
CA ALA A 49 -5.89 9.11 8.50
C ALA A 49 -5.43 8.95 9.96
N ILE A 50 -4.24 9.46 10.28
CA ILE A 50 -3.55 9.27 11.56
C ILE A 50 -4.06 10.29 12.59
N ASP A 51 -4.33 9.82 13.81
CA ASP A 51 -4.58 10.70 14.97
C ASP A 51 -3.28 11.32 15.50
N ASP A 52 -2.93 12.47 14.92
CA ASP A 52 -1.77 13.29 15.31
C ASP A 52 -2.13 14.41 16.29
N GLY A 53 -3.33 14.38 16.87
CA GLY A 53 -3.84 15.42 17.77
C GLY A 53 -4.22 16.75 17.11
N LYS A 54 -4.10 16.89 15.77
CA LYS A 54 -4.61 18.08 15.08
C LYS A 54 -6.12 18.01 14.94
N LEU A 55 -6.79 19.12 15.24
CA LEU A 55 -8.23 19.25 15.07
C LEU A 55 -8.61 19.14 13.58
N ARG A 56 -9.42 18.13 13.25
CA ARG A 56 -10.02 17.92 11.93
C ARG A 56 -11.52 17.71 12.08
N LEU A 57 -12.28 18.10 11.05
CA LEU A 57 -13.72 17.81 10.95
C LEU A 57 -13.94 16.57 10.09
N THR A 58 -13.24 15.50 10.42
CA THR A 58 -13.35 14.18 9.81
C THR A 58 -12.83 13.12 10.78
N PHE A 59 -12.91 11.85 10.42
CA PHE A 59 -12.47 10.75 11.27
C PHE A 59 -10.99 10.43 11.02
N THR A 60 -10.31 10.04 12.09
CA THR A 60 -9.03 9.34 12.05
C THR A 60 -9.30 7.83 12.10
N ASN A 61 -8.43 7.04 11.49
CA ASN A 61 -8.53 5.59 11.40
C ASN A 61 -7.31 4.87 11.99
N GLN A 62 -6.17 5.55 12.11
CA GLN A 62 -4.91 4.93 12.51
C GLN A 62 -4.24 5.74 13.64
N GLU A 63 -3.48 5.06 14.49
CA GLU A 63 -2.57 5.67 15.49
C GLU A 63 -1.10 5.60 15.02
N ASP A 64 -0.79 4.67 14.12
CA ASP A 64 0.54 4.39 13.60
C ASP A 64 0.79 5.12 12.28
N THR A 65 2.02 5.60 12.06
CA THR A 65 2.46 6.12 10.74
C THR A 65 2.45 5.02 9.67
N ILE A 66 2.55 5.42 8.39
CA ILE A 66 2.64 4.46 7.28
C ILE A 66 3.84 3.51 7.47
N SER A 67 5.00 4.05 7.84
CA SER A 67 6.18 3.22 8.16
C SER A 67 5.92 2.24 9.30
N GLN A 68 5.23 2.67 10.37
CA GLN A 68 4.89 1.79 11.50
C GLN A 68 3.91 0.69 11.09
N GLN A 69 2.86 1.02 10.34
CA GLN A 69 1.91 0.04 9.79
C GLN A 69 2.63 -1.04 8.97
N LEU A 70 3.51 -0.63 8.05
CA LEU A 70 4.32 -1.55 7.23
C LEU A 70 5.27 -2.40 8.08
N ASN A 71 5.96 -1.82 9.05
CA ASN A 71 6.83 -2.54 9.98
C ASN A 71 6.07 -3.51 10.89
N ASN A 72 4.80 -3.23 11.18
CA ASN A 72 3.90 -4.07 11.98
C ASN A 72 3.24 -5.20 11.16
N GLY A 73 3.56 -5.32 9.87
CA GLY A 73 3.13 -6.43 9.01
C GLY A 73 1.95 -6.13 8.09
N VAL A 74 1.50 -4.87 8.01
CA VAL A 74 0.53 -4.44 7.00
C VAL A 74 1.16 -4.57 5.61
N ARG A 75 0.42 -5.12 4.64
CA ARG A 75 0.85 -5.24 3.23
C ARG A 75 -0.21 -4.75 2.24
N GLY A 76 -1.32 -4.22 2.75
CA GLY A 76 -2.30 -3.45 1.97
C GLY A 76 -2.54 -2.09 2.62
N LEU A 77 -2.44 -1.02 1.84
CA LEU A 77 -2.72 0.34 2.29
C LEU A 77 -3.84 0.92 1.43
N MET A 78 -4.98 1.23 2.05
CA MET A 78 -6.05 1.98 1.40
C MET A 78 -5.84 3.47 1.60
N LEU A 79 -5.86 4.24 0.50
CA LEU A 79 -5.57 5.67 0.47
C LEU A 79 -6.60 6.39 -0.42
N ASP A 80 -7.14 7.49 0.09
CA ASP A 80 -8.09 8.31 -0.65
C ASP A 80 -7.34 9.53 -1.16
N VAL A 81 -7.25 9.66 -2.49
CA VAL A 81 -6.41 10.64 -3.16
C VAL A 81 -7.28 11.70 -3.85
N TYR A 82 -6.98 12.98 -3.59
CA TYR A 82 -7.78 14.11 -4.04
C TYR A 82 -6.90 15.20 -4.65
N ASP A 83 -7.47 15.96 -5.58
CA ASP A 83 -6.94 17.27 -5.94
C ASP A 83 -7.17 18.28 -4.80
N TYR A 84 -6.09 18.93 -4.34
CA TYR A 84 -6.20 19.97 -3.33
C TYR A 84 -5.05 20.98 -3.40
N LYS A 85 -5.39 22.28 -3.44
CA LYS A 85 -4.43 23.40 -3.46
C LYS A 85 -3.34 23.30 -4.54
N GLY A 86 -3.65 22.67 -5.67
CA GLY A 86 -2.74 22.52 -6.81
C GLY A 86 -1.88 21.26 -6.79
N ASP A 87 -1.99 20.43 -5.75
CA ASP A 87 -1.26 19.17 -5.56
C ASP A 87 -2.22 18.00 -5.31
N ILE A 88 -1.67 16.78 -5.21
CA ILE A 88 -2.40 15.59 -4.79
C ILE A 88 -2.27 15.39 -3.28
N TRP A 89 -3.40 15.29 -2.60
CA TRP A 89 -3.49 15.18 -1.16
C TRP A 89 -4.26 13.93 -0.73
N LEU A 90 -3.94 13.49 0.49
CA LEU A 90 -4.71 12.49 1.19
C LEU A 90 -5.73 13.19 2.09
N CYS A 91 -7.01 12.88 1.87
CA CYS A 91 -8.11 13.53 2.57
C CYS A 91 -9.18 12.50 2.91
N HIS A 92 -9.71 12.56 4.13
CA HIS A 92 -10.87 11.75 4.50
C HIS A 92 -12.10 12.63 4.37
N SER A 93 -12.72 12.61 3.19
CA SER A 93 -13.75 13.57 2.80
C SER A 93 -14.92 12.89 2.07
N LEU A 94 -15.91 13.67 1.67
CA LEU A 94 -17.08 13.18 0.95
C LEU A 94 -17.27 13.95 -0.37
N LYS A 95 -17.96 13.34 -1.34
CA LYS A 95 -18.33 13.94 -2.62
C LYS A 95 -17.13 14.40 -3.47
N GLY A 96 -16.03 13.67 -3.40
CA GLY A 96 -14.84 13.92 -4.23
C GLY A 96 -14.18 15.29 -4.02
N LYS A 97 -14.36 15.92 -2.85
CA LYS A 97 -13.75 17.23 -2.56
C LYS A 97 -12.95 17.21 -1.28
N CYS A 98 -11.71 17.66 -1.34
CA CYS A 98 -10.89 17.88 -0.15
C CYS A 98 -11.06 19.31 0.39
N HIS A 99 -11.02 19.45 1.72
CA HIS A 99 -11.17 20.71 2.44
C HIS A 99 -10.07 20.91 3.48
N ASP A 100 -9.86 22.15 3.93
CA ASP A 100 -8.85 22.46 4.95
C ASP A 100 -9.08 21.71 6.27
N THR A 101 -10.32 21.33 6.56
CA THR A 101 -10.71 20.58 7.75
C THR A 101 -10.72 19.06 7.57
N THR A 102 -10.56 18.54 6.34
CA THR A 102 -10.59 17.10 6.02
C THR A 102 -9.28 16.56 5.45
N LYS A 103 -8.32 17.44 5.16
CA LYS A 103 -6.99 17.07 4.69
C LYS A 103 -6.12 16.48 5.80
N PHE A 104 -5.24 15.56 5.41
CA PHE A 104 -4.21 15.01 6.29
C PHE A 104 -2.85 15.52 5.88
N GLU A 105 -2.38 15.13 4.70
CA GLU A 105 -1.07 15.49 4.17
C GLU A 105 -1.00 15.40 2.64
N PRO A 106 0.01 16.03 2.01
CA PRO A 106 0.31 15.77 0.60
C PRO A 106 0.62 14.28 0.38
N ALA A 107 0.07 13.68 -0.69
CA ALA A 107 0.22 12.25 -0.95
C ALA A 107 1.69 11.82 -1.17
N ILE A 108 2.53 12.76 -1.61
CA ILE A 108 3.96 12.51 -1.82
C ILE A 108 4.69 12.06 -0.55
N GLU A 109 4.27 12.52 0.64
CA GLU A 109 4.93 12.16 1.90
C GLU A 109 4.68 10.69 2.24
N THR A 110 3.43 10.24 2.22
CA THR A 110 3.06 8.81 2.34
C THR A 110 3.78 7.95 1.28
N PHE A 111 3.84 8.40 0.01
CA PHE A 111 4.53 7.61 -1.02
C PHE A 111 6.05 7.54 -0.83
N ARG A 112 6.68 8.57 -0.27
CA ARG A 112 8.09 8.52 0.13
C ARG A 112 8.32 7.56 1.29
N GLU A 113 7.42 7.46 2.26
CA GLU A 113 7.49 6.44 3.31
C GLU A 113 7.43 5.02 2.72
N ILE A 114 6.53 4.79 1.75
CA ILE A 114 6.42 3.50 1.05
C ILE A 114 7.70 3.21 0.25
N GLU A 115 8.25 4.19 -0.46
CA GLU A 115 9.53 4.06 -1.19
C GLU A 115 10.66 3.66 -0.24
N ALA A 116 10.77 4.36 0.89
CA ALA A 116 11.79 4.11 1.90
C ALA A 116 11.66 2.70 2.50
N PHE A 117 10.43 2.22 2.71
CA PHE A 117 10.18 0.86 3.17
C PHE A 117 10.61 -0.17 2.10
N LEU A 118 10.16 -0.02 0.86
CA LEU A 118 10.45 -0.97 -0.22
C LEU A 118 11.94 -1.01 -0.59
N SER A 119 12.65 0.12 -0.50
CA SER A 119 14.09 0.17 -0.75
C SER A 119 14.91 -0.58 0.30
N GLN A 120 14.44 -0.59 1.56
CA GLN A 120 15.05 -1.33 2.67
C GLN A 120 14.59 -2.80 2.73
N ASN A 121 13.46 -3.13 2.10
CA ASN A 121 12.85 -4.45 2.17
C ASN A 121 12.57 -5.00 0.76
N PRO A 122 13.60 -5.41 0.00
CA PRO A 122 13.48 -5.75 -1.42
C PRO A 122 12.69 -7.04 -1.72
N TYR A 123 12.30 -7.78 -0.68
CA TYR A 123 11.53 -9.02 -0.78
C TYR A 123 10.08 -8.85 -0.31
N GLU A 124 9.66 -7.62 0.00
CA GLU A 124 8.30 -7.32 0.43
C GLU A 124 7.45 -6.84 -0.74
N ILE A 125 6.15 -7.14 -0.69
CA ILE A 125 5.17 -6.63 -1.66
C ILE A 125 4.16 -5.79 -0.89
N VAL A 126 3.97 -4.55 -1.31
CA VAL A 126 2.95 -3.63 -0.80
C VAL A 126 1.85 -3.46 -1.85
N THR A 127 0.60 -3.62 -1.43
CA THR A 127 -0.58 -3.36 -2.26
C THR A 127 -1.13 -1.99 -1.92
N LEU A 128 -1.21 -1.10 -2.90
CA LEU A 128 -1.94 0.16 -2.77
C LEU A 128 -3.35 -0.01 -3.30
N ILE A 129 -4.31 0.41 -2.49
CA ILE A 129 -5.71 0.46 -2.84
C ILE A 129 -6.08 1.95 -2.87
N LEU A 130 -6.29 2.51 -4.05
CA LEU A 130 -6.56 3.93 -4.21
C LEU A 130 -8.03 4.16 -4.49
N GLU A 131 -8.65 4.93 -3.62
CA GLU A 131 -9.92 5.58 -3.90
C GLU A 131 -9.61 6.91 -4.59
N ASP A 132 -9.78 6.92 -5.91
CA ASP A 132 -9.24 7.97 -6.78
C ASP A 132 -10.28 9.05 -7.12
N TYR A 133 -10.12 10.21 -6.49
CA TYR A 133 -10.87 11.44 -6.77
C TYR A 133 -10.03 12.50 -7.52
N VAL A 134 -8.88 12.11 -8.08
CA VAL A 134 -8.04 13.02 -8.86
C VAL A 134 -8.65 13.22 -10.24
N GLU A 135 -8.82 14.49 -10.62
CA GLU A 135 -9.25 14.94 -11.95
C GLU A 135 -8.10 15.62 -12.71
N THR A 136 -7.10 16.14 -12.01
CA THR A 136 -5.91 16.75 -12.63
C THR A 136 -5.23 15.74 -13.56
N PRO A 137 -5.06 16.06 -14.85
CA PRO A 137 -4.39 15.18 -15.79
C PRO A 137 -2.99 14.80 -15.32
N ASN A 138 -2.71 13.49 -15.27
CA ASN A 138 -1.45 12.91 -14.79
C ASN A 138 -1.10 13.20 -13.33
N GLY A 139 -2.04 13.68 -12.50
CA GLY A 139 -1.76 14.00 -11.09
C GLY A 139 -1.13 12.84 -10.32
N LEU A 140 -1.75 11.65 -10.38
CA LEU A 140 -1.22 10.44 -9.74
C LEU A 140 0.11 9.96 -10.37
N THR A 141 0.20 9.96 -11.69
CA THR A 141 1.45 9.57 -12.39
C THR A 141 2.62 10.46 -11.99
N ASN A 142 2.40 11.77 -11.88
CA ASN A 142 3.42 12.74 -11.50
C ASN A 142 3.90 12.48 -10.06
N VAL A 143 2.97 12.32 -9.11
CA VAL A 143 3.35 12.08 -7.71
C VAL A 143 4.01 10.71 -7.51
N PHE A 144 3.62 9.67 -8.26
CA PHE A 144 4.31 8.38 -8.20
C PHE A 144 5.73 8.45 -8.77
N ASN A 145 5.93 9.20 -9.86
CA ASN A 145 7.25 9.42 -10.43
C ASN A 145 8.14 10.21 -9.45
N GLU A 146 7.61 11.29 -8.88
CA GLU A 146 8.35 12.18 -7.98
C GLU A 146 8.71 11.50 -6.65
N SER A 147 7.82 10.67 -6.11
CA SER A 147 8.10 9.85 -4.92
C SER A 147 9.05 8.68 -5.19
N GLY A 148 9.25 8.29 -6.44
CA GLY A 148 10.15 7.20 -6.83
C GLY A 148 9.55 5.80 -6.72
N ILE A 149 8.26 5.67 -6.36
CA ILE A 149 7.62 4.35 -6.20
C ILE A 149 7.35 3.64 -7.54
N MET A 150 7.33 4.38 -8.66
CA MET A 150 7.07 3.80 -9.99
C MET A 150 8.02 2.68 -10.39
N LYS A 151 9.26 2.66 -9.87
CA LYS A 151 10.23 1.58 -10.16
C LYS A 151 9.86 0.22 -9.56
N TYR A 152 8.95 0.18 -8.58
CA TYR A 152 8.46 -1.04 -7.95
C TYR A 152 7.16 -1.56 -8.56
N TRP A 153 6.61 -0.82 -9.53
CA TRP A 153 5.26 -1.01 -10.04
C TRP A 153 5.07 -2.32 -10.80
N PHE A 154 3.99 -3.04 -10.46
CA PHE A 154 3.57 -4.21 -11.22
C PHE A 154 2.81 -3.83 -12.49
N PRO A 155 3.33 -4.18 -13.68
CA PRO A 155 2.76 -3.75 -14.95
C PRO A 155 1.36 -4.32 -15.15
N LEU A 156 0.39 -3.44 -15.43
CA LEU A 156 -1.00 -3.83 -15.68
C LEU A 156 -1.16 -4.78 -16.88
N SER A 157 -0.26 -4.70 -17.86
CA SER A 157 -0.22 -5.63 -18.99
C SER A 157 0.08 -7.07 -18.59
N SER A 158 0.66 -7.29 -17.42
CA SER A 158 0.94 -8.60 -16.83
C SER A 158 -0.17 -9.07 -15.87
N MET A 159 -1.22 -8.28 -15.65
CA MET A 159 -2.36 -8.70 -14.85
C MET A 159 -3.17 -9.78 -15.58
N PRO A 160 -3.43 -10.94 -14.96
CA PRO A 160 -4.26 -11.97 -15.57
C PRO A 160 -5.70 -11.49 -15.77
N LYS A 161 -6.36 -12.03 -16.79
CA LYS A 161 -7.76 -11.71 -17.14
C LYS A 161 -8.67 -12.88 -16.82
N GLY A 162 -9.95 -12.59 -16.58
CA GLY A 162 -10.98 -13.63 -16.41
C GLY A 162 -10.81 -14.50 -15.17
N GLY A 163 -10.29 -13.94 -14.07
CA GLY A 163 -10.14 -14.65 -12.79
C GLY A 163 -9.02 -15.69 -12.73
N GLN A 164 -8.10 -15.66 -13.71
CA GLN A 164 -6.92 -16.51 -13.71
C GLN A 164 -5.98 -16.17 -12.54
N ASP A 165 -5.15 -17.16 -12.17
CA ASP A 165 -4.13 -17.01 -11.16
C ASP A 165 -3.13 -15.90 -11.53
N TRP A 166 -2.82 -15.06 -10.55
CA TRP A 166 -1.79 -14.03 -10.64
C TRP A 166 -0.40 -14.65 -10.66
N PRO A 167 0.62 -13.91 -11.13
CA PRO A 167 1.99 -14.37 -10.98
C PRO A 167 2.26 -14.77 -9.54
N LEU A 168 3.12 -15.78 -9.39
CA LEU A 168 3.53 -16.25 -8.08
C LEU A 168 4.16 -15.09 -7.30
N ALA A 169 3.88 -14.98 -6.00
CA ALA A 169 4.46 -13.91 -5.18
C ALA A 169 6.00 -13.93 -5.25
N ILE A 170 6.61 -15.12 -5.23
CA ILE A 170 8.06 -15.28 -5.43
C ILE A 170 8.55 -14.72 -6.77
N TYR A 171 7.75 -14.84 -7.85
CA TYR A 171 8.15 -14.36 -9.17
C TYR A 171 8.18 -12.82 -9.21
N ASN A 172 7.19 -12.16 -8.59
CA ASN A 172 7.18 -10.70 -8.47
C ASN A 172 8.43 -10.20 -7.72
N ILE A 173 8.79 -10.90 -6.65
CA ILE A 173 9.99 -10.62 -5.87
C ILE A 173 11.28 -10.86 -6.67
N CYS A 174 11.41 -11.98 -7.40
CA CYS A 174 12.56 -12.25 -8.25
C CYS A 174 12.67 -11.16 -9.38
N LEU A 175 11.55 -10.59 -9.83
CA LEU A 175 11.52 -9.45 -10.77
C LEU A 175 11.71 -8.07 -10.11
N LYS A 176 11.86 -8.00 -8.79
CA LYS A 176 11.92 -6.75 -7.99
C LYS A 176 10.69 -5.85 -8.16
N VAL A 177 9.56 -6.46 -8.48
CA VAL A 177 8.26 -5.80 -8.54
C VAL A 177 7.57 -5.98 -7.20
N SER A 178 7.36 -4.87 -6.51
CA SER A 178 7.00 -4.86 -5.08
C SER A 178 5.77 -4.00 -4.79
N LEU A 179 5.18 -3.36 -5.80
CA LEU A 179 4.02 -2.49 -5.67
C LEU A 179 2.89 -2.94 -6.60
N LEU A 180 1.75 -3.31 -6.01
CA LEU A 180 0.53 -3.63 -6.75
C LEU A 180 -0.47 -2.51 -6.55
N LEU A 181 -0.91 -1.87 -7.63
CA LEU A 181 -1.95 -0.85 -7.56
C LEU A 181 -3.31 -1.42 -7.96
N SER A 182 -4.29 -1.24 -7.08
CA SER A 182 -5.72 -1.27 -7.42
C SER A 182 -6.30 0.12 -7.22
N ALA A 183 -6.60 0.82 -8.30
CA ALA A 183 -7.32 2.08 -8.26
C ALA A 183 -8.77 1.84 -8.66
N PHE A 184 -9.70 2.38 -7.89
CA PHE A 184 -11.10 2.48 -8.28
C PHE A 184 -11.52 3.94 -8.15
N LYS A 185 -12.30 4.40 -9.14
CA LYS A 185 -12.90 5.71 -9.11
C LYS A 185 -14.24 5.56 -8.41
N ASP A 186 -14.41 6.23 -7.28
CA ASP A 186 -15.71 6.22 -6.62
C ASP A 186 -16.69 7.07 -7.45
N PHE A 187 -17.87 6.51 -7.71
CA PHE A 187 -18.91 7.11 -8.54
C PHE A 187 -20.03 7.74 -7.71
N ASP A 188 -19.86 7.89 -6.39
CA ASP A 188 -20.82 8.48 -5.44
C ASP A 188 -21.08 10.00 -5.62
N ASN A 189 -21.21 10.46 -6.87
CA ASN A 189 -21.65 11.81 -7.25
C ASN A 189 -23.18 11.91 -7.41
#